data_AF-A0A257RER7-F1
#
_entry.id   AF-A0A257RER7-F1
#
_cell.length_a   1.000
_cell.length_b   1.000
_cell.length_c   1.000
_cell.angle_alpha   90.00
_cell.angle_beta   90.00
_cell.angle_gamma   90.00
#
_symmetry.space_group_name_H-M   'P 1'
#
loop_
_entity.id
_entity.type
_entity.pdbx_description
1 polymer ?
#
loop_
_entity_poly.entity_id
_entity_poly.type
_entity_poly.pdbx_seq_one_letter_code
_entity_poly.pdbx_strand_id
1 'polypeptide(L)'
;MLLISGNPNQSERSWRLLLKSDPAVELVHFTILRTPGEVVDAPPADVALVPFPVAQLFDTDITKFNLIIFDEFDSNGLLPPQYLANIAKYVQGGGALLVQVGPEFAGADSLAGTPLAAVLPATPVAPGTVTEPFAPQVTSIGSRHPVTAPVAGMALAPWARLEASAPVAGDVLMTGGPDNWPLLVLASEAKGRVGMLLSDQLWLWTKGGSHDGPALPLLRRVVHWLLREPALEPEFLAAKISDGHLGIIRQTLAATSPGPATVTSPDGHAITLPLQQTAPGVYAGEL
;
A
#
# COMPACT_ATOMS: atom_id res chain seq x y z
N MET A 1 2.07 -10.34 -9.67
CA MET A 1 1.74 -8.90 -9.50
C MET A 1 1.85 -8.20 -10.84
N LEU A 2 1.07 -7.14 -11.04
CA LEU A 2 1.12 -6.30 -12.23
C LEU A 2 1.58 -4.90 -11.84
N LEU A 3 2.76 -4.46 -12.31
CA LEU A 3 3.25 -3.08 -12.09
C LEU A 3 3.11 -2.28 -13.39
N ILE A 4 2.49 -1.12 -13.27
CA ILE A 4 2.23 -0.18 -14.34
C ILE A 4 2.86 1.15 -13.95
N SER A 5 3.86 1.57 -14.71
CA SER A 5 4.56 2.84 -14.49
C SER A 5 4.30 3.80 -15.65
N GLY A 6 3.94 5.04 -15.34
CA GLY A 6 3.68 6.08 -16.34
C GLY A 6 4.96 6.63 -16.96
N ASN A 7 6.05 6.69 -16.17
CA ASN A 7 7.35 7.20 -16.61
C ASN A 7 8.49 6.36 -16.03
N PRO A 8 9.66 6.28 -16.71
CA PRO A 8 10.86 5.71 -16.11
C PRO A 8 11.28 6.54 -14.89
N ASN A 9 11.18 5.96 -13.70
CA ASN A 9 11.47 6.63 -12.43
C ASN A 9 12.51 5.86 -11.60
N GLN A 10 12.93 6.44 -10.47
CA GLN A 10 13.88 5.79 -9.57
C GLN A 10 13.21 4.73 -8.67
N SER A 11 11.89 4.77 -8.49
CA SER A 11 11.13 3.78 -7.71
C SER A 11 11.09 2.40 -8.38
N GLU A 12 11.22 2.31 -9.71
CA GLU A 12 11.42 1.01 -10.40
C GLU A 12 12.57 0.20 -9.78
N ARG A 13 13.64 0.86 -9.32
CA ARG A 13 14.74 0.18 -8.64
C ARG A 13 14.31 -0.36 -7.28
N SER A 14 13.52 0.39 -6.51
CA SER A 14 12.97 -0.05 -5.23
C SER A 14 12.04 -1.26 -5.42
N TRP A 15 11.18 -1.25 -6.43
CA TRP A 15 10.34 -2.40 -6.81
C TRP A 15 11.18 -3.61 -7.20
N ARG A 16 12.17 -3.45 -8.09
CA ARG A 16 13.08 -4.55 -8.47
C ARG A 16 13.84 -5.12 -7.27
N LEU A 17 14.25 -4.29 -6.32
CA LEU A 17 14.92 -4.74 -5.09
C LEU A 17 13.97 -5.53 -4.18
N LEU A 18 12.71 -5.11 -4.07
CA LEU A 18 11.69 -5.86 -3.35
C LEU A 18 11.53 -7.27 -3.94
N LEU A 19 11.35 -7.38 -5.26
CA LEU A 19 11.19 -8.67 -5.97
C LEU A 19 12.38 -9.61 -5.78
N LYS A 20 13.60 -9.06 -5.86
CA LYS A 20 14.81 -9.87 -5.62
C LYS A 20 14.90 -10.38 -4.19
N SER A 21 14.28 -9.67 -3.23
CA SER A 21 14.32 -10.01 -1.82
C SER A 21 13.22 -10.96 -1.37
N ASP A 22 12.17 -11.16 -2.18
CA ASP A 22 11.02 -11.98 -1.84
C ASP A 22 10.70 -12.97 -2.98
N PRO A 23 11.15 -14.23 -2.89
CA PRO A 23 10.96 -15.24 -3.93
C PRO A 23 9.48 -15.66 -4.08
N ALA A 24 8.58 -15.26 -3.17
CA ALA A 24 7.14 -15.51 -3.30
C ALA A 24 6.45 -14.54 -4.27
N VAL A 25 7.17 -13.53 -4.78
CA VAL A 25 6.61 -12.47 -5.62
C VAL A 25 7.08 -12.58 -7.07
N GLU A 26 6.19 -13.01 -7.96
CA GLU A 26 6.40 -12.88 -9.41
C GLU A 26 5.80 -11.56 -9.91
N LEU A 27 6.60 -10.75 -10.61
CA LEU A 27 6.16 -9.48 -11.17
C LEU A 27 6.17 -9.52 -12.69
N VAL A 28 5.03 -9.16 -13.27
CA VAL A 28 4.96 -8.71 -14.65
C VAL A 28 5.02 -7.18 -14.63
N HIS A 29 6.12 -6.62 -15.12
CA HIS A 29 6.37 -5.17 -15.14
C HIS A 29 6.20 -4.62 -16.56
N PHE A 30 5.47 -3.53 -16.68
CA PHE A 30 5.31 -2.80 -17.93
C PHE A 30 5.55 -1.31 -17.73
N THR A 31 6.50 -0.77 -18.49
CA THR A 31 6.67 0.68 -18.67
C THR A 31 6.01 1.07 -19.99
N ILE A 32 5.01 1.96 -19.96
CA ILE A 32 4.38 2.43 -21.19
C ILE A 32 5.25 3.56 -21.76
N LEU A 33 6.22 3.19 -22.59
CA LEU A 33 7.24 4.12 -23.09
C LEU A 33 6.76 5.07 -24.20
N ARG A 34 5.46 5.10 -24.55
CA ARG A 34 4.97 5.85 -25.73
C ARG A 34 3.60 6.47 -25.52
N THR A 35 3.49 7.73 -25.90
CA THR A 35 2.22 8.44 -26.09
C THR A 35 1.61 8.02 -27.44
N PRO A 36 0.28 7.83 -27.56
CA PRO A 36 -0.35 7.61 -28.85
C PRO A 36 -0.11 8.83 -29.77
N GLY A 37 0.71 8.67 -30.81
CA GLY A 37 0.92 9.71 -31.84
C GLY A 37 2.37 10.09 -32.19
N GLU A 38 3.38 9.52 -31.52
CA GLU A 38 4.78 9.73 -31.94
C GLU A 38 5.06 9.03 -33.28
N VAL A 39 5.29 9.82 -34.33
CA VAL A 39 5.68 9.32 -35.65
C VAL A 39 7.16 8.96 -35.61
N VAL A 40 7.46 7.66 -35.72
CA VAL A 40 8.84 7.17 -35.86
C VAL A 40 9.15 7.03 -37.34
N ASP A 41 10.19 7.71 -37.81
CA ASP A 41 10.69 7.61 -39.18
C ASP A 41 11.64 6.40 -39.32
N ALA A 42 11.12 5.19 -39.14
CA ALA A 42 11.88 3.93 -39.24
C ALA A 42 11.14 2.84 -40.05
N PRO A 43 11.85 1.99 -40.82
CA PRO A 43 11.24 0.95 -41.64
C PRO A 43 10.45 -0.08 -40.81
N PRO A 44 9.27 -0.57 -41.26
CA PRO A 44 8.37 -1.42 -40.47
C PRO A 44 8.99 -2.70 -39.90
N ALA A 45 10.06 -3.21 -40.52
CA ALA A 45 10.77 -4.42 -40.09
C ALA A 45 11.58 -4.22 -38.78
N ASP A 46 11.95 -2.99 -38.44
CA ASP A 46 12.68 -2.63 -37.21
C ASP A 46 11.75 -2.08 -36.11
N VAL A 47 10.43 -2.08 -36.36
CA VAL A 47 9.39 -1.48 -35.49
C VAL A 47 8.44 -2.54 -34.94
N ALA A 48 8.89 -3.80 -34.80
CA ALA A 48 8.10 -4.87 -34.22
C ALA A 48 7.89 -4.66 -32.70
N LEU A 49 7.05 -3.70 -32.34
CA LEU A 49 6.35 -3.69 -31.06
C LEU A 49 5.32 -4.81 -31.13
N VAL A 50 5.49 -5.85 -30.33
CA VAL A 50 4.35 -6.69 -29.96
C VAL A 50 3.32 -5.74 -29.35
N PRO A 51 2.09 -5.60 -29.93
CA PRO A 51 1.11 -4.68 -29.38
C PRO A 51 0.81 -5.09 -27.93
N PHE A 52 0.89 -4.13 -27.03
CA PHE A 52 0.67 -4.38 -25.60
C PHE A 52 -0.75 -4.93 -25.40
N PRO A 53 -0.92 -6.11 -24.78
CA PRO A 53 -2.22 -6.77 -24.73
C PRO A 53 -3.09 -6.19 -23.61
N VAL A 54 -3.36 -4.88 -23.66
CA VAL A 54 -4.14 -4.12 -22.65
C VAL A 54 -5.48 -4.81 -22.38
N ALA A 55 -6.20 -5.18 -23.44
CA ALA A 55 -7.49 -5.86 -23.33
C ALA A 55 -7.34 -7.20 -22.60
N GLN A 56 -6.33 -8.00 -22.93
CA GLN A 56 -6.12 -9.26 -22.25
C GLN A 56 -5.84 -9.05 -20.76
N LEU A 57 -4.98 -8.10 -20.41
CA LEU A 57 -4.56 -7.87 -19.02
C LEU A 57 -5.67 -7.27 -18.14
N PHE A 58 -6.40 -6.27 -18.65
CA PHE A 58 -7.34 -5.47 -17.86
C PHE A 58 -8.81 -5.80 -18.11
N ASP A 59 -9.10 -6.75 -18.98
CA ASP A 59 -10.45 -7.29 -19.20
C ASP A 59 -10.48 -8.78 -18.87
N THR A 60 -9.70 -9.60 -19.58
CA THR A 60 -9.79 -11.07 -19.48
C THR A 60 -9.04 -11.64 -18.26
N ASP A 61 -7.81 -11.17 -18.05
CA ASP A 61 -6.86 -11.78 -17.13
C ASP A 61 -6.68 -10.98 -15.83
N ILE A 62 -7.48 -9.91 -15.61
CA ILE A 62 -7.31 -9.00 -14.46
C ILE A 62 -7.38 -9.74 -13.12
N THR A 63 -8.21 -10.78 -13.02
CA THR A 63 -8.37 -11.61 -11.82
C THR A 63 -7.25 -12.62 -11.61
N LYS A 64 -6.32 -12.78 -12.57
CA LYS A 64 -5.12 -13.63 -12.41
C LYS A 64 -4.04 -12.93 -11.61
N PHE A 65 -4.12 -11.61 -11.44
CA PHE A 65 -3.18 -10.86 -10.62
C PHE A 65 -3.70 -10.76 -9.19
N ASN A 66 -2.83 -11.04 -8.21
CA ASN A 66 -3.17 -10.86 -6.80
C ASN A 66 -3.03 -9.40 -6.31
N LEU A 67 -2.22 -8.60 -7.02
CA LEU A 67 -1.97 -7.19 -6.72
C LEU A 67 -1.65 -6.45 -8.02
N ILE A 68 -2.31 -5.30 -8.20
CA ILE A 68 -2.03 -4.30 -9.24
C ILE A 68 -1.33 -3.11 -8.57
N ILE A 69 -0.26 -2.60 -9.17
CA ILE A 69 0.52 -1.49 -8.67
C ILE A 69 0.57 -0.40 -9.74
N PHE A 70 0.17 0.81 -9.38
CA PHE A 70 0.45 2.03 -10.14
C PHE A 70 1.59 2.77 -9.46
N ASP A 71 2.63 3.11 -10.23
CA ASP A 71 3.80 3.85 -9.76
C ASP A 71 4.02 5.07 -10.64
N GLU A 72 3.73 6.26 -10.09
CA GLU A 72 3.79 7.54 -10.79
C GLU A 72 3.06 7.49 -12.15
N PHE A 73 1.82 6.98 -12.13
CA PHE A 73 1.04 6.74 -13.34
C PHE A 73 0.13 7.93 -13.65
N ASP A 74 0.41 8.62 -14.75
CA ASP A 74 -0.50 9.58 -15.37
C ASP A 74 -1.50 8.87 -16.29
N SER A 75 -2.74 9.35 -16.31
CA SER A 75 -3.82 8.73 -17.11
C SER A 75 -3.86 9.20 -18.56
N ASN A 76 -2.82 9.93 -19.05
CA ASN A 76 -2.72 10.71 -20.31
C ASN A 76 -3.01 9.90 -21.60
N GLY A 77 -4.23 9.39 -21.72
CA GLY A 77 -4.65 8.44 -22.76
C GLY A 77 -4.00 7.05 -22.69
N LEU A 78 -3.11 6.79 -21.73
CA LEU A 78 -2.34 5.53 -21.65
C LEU A 78 -3.21 4.30 -21.38
N LEU A 79 -4.20 4.45 -20.50
CA LEU A 79 -5.20 3.42 -20.21
C LEU A 79 -6.60 3.97 -20.45
N PRO A 80 -7.35 3.44 -21.42
CA PRO A 80 -8.74 3.79 -21.63
C PRO A 80 -9.58 3.72 -20.33
N PRO A 81 -10.52 4.66 -20.10
CA PRO A 81 -11.30 4.73 -18.85
C PRO A 81 -12.03 3.43 -18.47
N GLN A 82 -12.43 2.63 -19.45
CA GLN A 82 -13.06 1.32 -19.24
C GLN A 82 -12.16 0.33 -18.47
N TYR A 83 -10.84 0.36 -18.70
CA TYR A 83 -9.91 -0.52 -18.00
C TYR A 83 -9.66 -0.04 -16.57
N LEU A 84 -9.60 1.27 -16.34
CA LEU A 84 -9.56 1.84 -14.99
C LEU A 84 -10.83 1.49 -14.20
N ALA A 85 -12.00 1.50 -14.85
CA ALA A 85 -13.24 1.03 -14.25
C ALA A 85 -13.22 -0.49 -13.93
N ASN A 86 -12.61 -1.31 -14.79
CA ASN A 86 -12.41 -2.73 -14.52
C ASN A 86 -11.50 -2.97 -13.31
N ILE A 87 -10.42 -2.19 -13.16
CA ILE A 87 -9.55 -2.25 -11.98
C ILE A 87 -10.32 -1.88 -10.72
N ALA A 88 -11.12 -0.81 -10.74
CA ALA A 88 -11.97 -0.44 -9.61
C ALA A 88 -12.93 -1.58 -9.22
N LYS A 89 -13.59 -2.22 -10.21
CA LYS A 89 -14.45 -3.39 -9.96
C LYS A 89 -13.68 -4.59 -9.42
N TYR A 90 -12.47 -4.85 -9.93
CA TYR A 90 -11.59 -5.91 -9.44
C TYR A 90 -11.27 -5.71 -7.95
N VAL A 91 -10.89 -4.50 -7.55
CA VAL A 91 -10.65 -4.15 -6.13
C VAL A 91 -11.91 -4.37 -5.30
N GLN A 92 -13.04 -3.80 -5.72
CA GLN A 92 -14.32 -3.97 -5.01
C GLN A 92 -14.72 -5.45 -4.87
N GLY A 93 -14.34 -6.29 -5.83
CA GLY A 93 -14.57 -7.73 -5.87
C GLY A 93 -13.65 -8.56 -4.96
N GLY A 94 -12.61 -7.98 -4.36
CA GLY A 94 -11.66 -8.70 -3.52
C GLY A 94 -10.18 -8.48 -3.87
N GLY A 95 -9.91 -7.78 -4.97
CA GLY A 95 -8.58 -7.51 -5.46
C GLY A 95 -7.78 -6.54 -4.59
N ALA A 96 -6.47 -6.52 -4.82
CA ALA A 96 -5.56 -5.60 -4.16
C ALA A 96 -4.98 -4.56 -5.12
N LEU A 97 -4.85 -3.32 -4.65
CA LEU A 97 -4.30 -2.18 -5.39
C LEU A 97 -3.29 -1.42 -4.54
N LEU A 98 -2.15 -1.07 -5.13
CA LEU A 98 -1.19 -0.13 -4.55
C LEU A 98 -0.98 1.03 -5.52
N VAL A 99 -1.10 2.26 -5.04
CA VAL A 99 -0.87 3.46 -5.84
C VAL A 99 0.21 4.28 -5.15
N GLN A 100 1.37 4.40 -5.78
CA GLN A 100 2.39 5.39 -5.42
C GLN A 100 2.24 6.56 -6.36
N VAL A 101 2.05 7.75 -5.81
CA VAL A 101 1.84 8.97 -6.59
C VAL A 101 2.97 9.97 -6.44
N GLY A 102 3.15 10.77 -7.49
CA GLY A 102 3.98 11.96 -7.51
C GLY A 102 3.19 13.19 -7.98
N PRO A 103 3.87 14.20 -8.56
CA PRO A 103 3.25 15.46 -8.96
C PRO A 103 2.07 15.33 -9.93
N GLU A 104 1.98 14.23 -10.68
CA GLU A 104 0.87 13.94 -11.59
C GLU A 104 -0.49 13.84 -10.87
N PHE A 105 -0.49 13.54 -9.56
CA PHE A 105 -1.71 13.36 -8.80
C PHE A 105 -2.52 14.65 -8.59
N ALA A 106 -1.84 15.80 -8.57
CA ALA A 106 -2.49 17.11 -8.53
C ALA A 106 -2.86 17.64 -9.93
N GLY A 107 -2.44 16.95 -11.00
CA GLY A 107 -2.63 17.35 -12.38
C GLY A 107 -3.98 16.94 -12.99
N ALA A 108 -4.24 17.40 -14.21
CA ALA A 108 -5.46 17.08 -14.97
C ALA A 108 -5.56 15.59 -15.32
N ASP A 109 -4.42 14.92 -15.51
CA ASP A 109 -4.33 13.50 -15.86
C ASP A 109 -4.25 12.60 -14.62
N SER A 110 -4.58 13.11 -13.43
CA SER A 110 -4.58 12.35 -12.18
C SER A 110 -5.53 11.16 -12.22
N LEU A 111 -5.12 10.03 -11.64
CA LEU A 111 -6.00 8.88 -11.41
C LEU A 111 -7.25 9.23 -10.60
N ALA A 112 -7.20 10.28 -9.77
CA ALA A 112 -8.36 10.79 -9.03
C ALA A 112 -9.44 11.43 -9.93
N GLY A 113 -9.09 11.80 -11.17
CA GLY A 113 -10.04 12.27 -12.19
C GLY A 113 -10.68 11.16 -13.02
N THR A 114 -10.38 9.89 -12.72
CA THR A 114 -10.79 8.73 -13.54
C THR A 114 -11.80 7.85 -12.80
N PRO A 115 -12.40 6.84 -13.46
CA PRO A 115 -13.24 5.86 -12.77
C PRO A 115 -12.54 5.10 -11.63
N LEU A 116 -11.19 5.08 -11.58
CA LEU A 116 -10.44 4.48 -10.49
C LEU A 116 -10.63 5.23 -9.15
N ALA A 117 -11.03 6.51 -9.17
CA ALA A 117 -11.28 7.31 -7.98
C ALA A 117 -12.31 6.67 -7.02
N ALA A 118 -13.19 5.82 -7.55
CA ALA A 118 -14.17 5.06 -6.77
C ALA A 118 -13.54 4.03 -5.82
N VAL A 119 -12.21 3.81 -5.89
CA VAL A 119 -11.46 2.95 -4.96
C VAL A 119 -10.19 3.58 -4.39
N LEU A 120 -10.00 4.90 -4.55
CA LEU A 120 -8.82 5.56 -4.01
C LEU A 120 -9.09 6.01 -2.55
N PRO A 121 -8.18 5.74 -1.59
CA PRO A 121 -8.41 6.07 -0.20
C PRO A 121 -8.13 7.55 0.13
N ALA A 122 -7.56 8.30 -0.82
CA ALA A 122 -7.29 9.73 -0.68
C ALA A 122 -7.49 10.45 -2.03
N THR A 123 -7.79 11.74 -1.96
CA THR A 123 -7.98 12.63 -3.12
C THR A 123 -7.04 13.83 -3.04
N PRO A 124 -6.53 14.35 -4.17
CA PRO A 124 -5.65 15.51 -4.17
C PRO A 124 -6.41 16.75 -3.69
N VAL A 125 -5.74 17.62 -2.95
CA VAL A 125 -6.28 18.91 -2.50
C VAL A 125 -5.24 20.02 -2.70
N ALA A 126 -5.66 21.29 -2.63
CA ALA A 126 -4.72 22.39 -2.62
C ALA A 126 -3.76 22.29 -1.41
N PRO A 127 -2.45 22.60 -1.56
CA PRO A 127 -1.81 23.21 -2.74
C PRO A 127 -1.38 22.24 -3.86
N GLY A 128 -1.66 20.94 -3.75
CA GLY A 128 -1.11 19.91 -4.63
C GLY A 128 0.28 19.45 -4.15
N THR A 129 1.28 19.46 -5.01
CA THR A 129 2.64 19.04 -4.65
C THR A 129 3.27 19.98 -3.62
N VAL A 130 3.68 19.42 -2.48
CA VAL A 130 4.41 20.12 -1.42
C VAL A 130 5.88 19.72 -1.53
N THR A 131 6.77 20.69 -1.78
CA THR A 131 8.21 20.46 -1.93
C THR A 131 9.00 21.11 -0.81
N GLU A 132 9.02 20.48 0.37
CA GLU A 132 9.75 20.94 1.54
C GLU A 132 10.37 19.73 2.26
N PRO A 133 11.56 19.84 2.88
CA PRO A 133 12.12 18.75 3.67
C PRO A 133 11.25 18.39 4.87
N PHE A 134 10.92 17.11 5.02
CA PHE A 134 10.19 16.58 6.18
C PHE A 134 10.69 15.18 6.54
N ALA A 135 10.68 14.85 7.83
CA ALA A 135 10.82 13.46 8.26
C ALA A 135 9.44 12.81 8.30
N PRO A 136 9.21 11.68 7.61
CA PRO A 136 7.98 10.90 7.76
C PRO A 136 7.71 10.56 9.22
N GLN A 137 6.46 10.64 9.64
CA GLN A 137 6.03 10.33 11.00
C GLN A 137 4.97 9.25 10.99
N VAL A 138 5.09 8.28 11.89
CA VAL A 138 4.06 7.26 12.09
C VAL A 138 2.96 7.85 12.97
N THR A 139 1.71 7.74 12.53
CA THR A 139 0.55 8.28 13.26
C THR A 139 0.23 7.44 14.48
N SER A 140 -0.70 7.91 15.32
CA SER A 140 -1.18 7.13 16.47
C SER A 140 -1.78 5.78 16.03
N ILE A 141 -2.59 5.75 14.96
CA ILE A 141 -3.11 4.51 14.39
C ILE A 141 -2.01 3.69 13.72
N GLY A 142 -1.07 4.33 13.02
CA GLY A 142 0.10 3.69 12.42
C GLY A 142 0.97 2.96 13.44
N SER A 143 1.06 3.45 14.67
CA SER A 143 1.83 2.77 15.73
C SER A 143 1.20 1.44 16.15
N ARG A 144 -0.12 1.29 15.99
CA ARG A 144 -0.86 0.05 16.28
C ARG A 144 -1.03 -0.83 15.05
N HIS A 145 -0.89 -0.26 13.85
CA HIS A 145 -1.06 -0.99 12.60
C HIS A 145 0.16 -1.87 12.30
N PRO A 146 -0.01 -3.18 12.03
CA PRO A 146 1.11 -4.13 11.90
C PRO A 146 2.08 -3.81 10.73
N VAL A 147 1.63 -3.01 9.76
CA VAL A 147 2.48 -2.53 8.66
C VAL A 147 3.53 -1.53 9.14
N THR A 148 3.14 -0.57 9.97
CA THR A 148 3.98 0.57 10.39
C THR A 148 4.45 0.50 11.83
N ALA A 149 3.87 -0.37 12.67
CA ALA A 149 4.28 -0.57 14.05
C ALA A 149 5.79 -0.83 14.21
N PRO A 150 6.47 -1.64 13.36
CA PRO A 150 7.91 -1.86 13.49
C PRO A 150 8.78 -0.63 13.23
N VAL A 151 8.24 0.40 12.58
CA VAL A 151 8.96 1.65 12.29
C VAL A 151 8.45 2.82 13.14
N ALA A 152 7.49 2.56 14.04
CA ALA A 152 6.97 3.56 14.96
C ALA A 152 8.06 3.98 15.96
N GLY A 153 8.24 5.28 16.13
CA GLY A 153 9.26 5.85 17.02
C GLY A 153 10.70 5.84 16.47
N MET A 154 10.93 5.33 15.26
CA MET A 154 12.22 5.47 14.59
C MET A 154 12.46 6.91 14.11
N ALA A 155 13.71 7.36 14.15
CA ALA A 155 14.13 8.59 13.48
C ALA A 155 14.29 8.30 11.97
N LEU A 156 13.23 8.58 11.20
CA LEU A 156 13.20 8.30 9.77
C LEU A 156 13.92 9.39 8.97
N ALA A 157 14.78 8.99 8.04
CA ALA A 157 15.50 9.92 7.19
C ALA A 157 14.53 10.79 6.36
N PRO A 158 14.85 12.07 6.14
CA PRO A 158 13.90 13.01 5.56
C PRO A 158 13.66 12.77 4.06
N TRP A 159 12.45 13.09 3.64
CA TRP A 159 12.05 13.29 2.25
C TRP A 159 11.88 14.78 1.99
N ALA A 160 11.59 15.15 0.75
CA ALA A 160 11.46 16.53 0.30
C ALA A 160 10.20 16.80 -0.53
N ARG A 161 9.41 15.77 -0.85
CA ARG A 161 8.18 15.91 -1.65
C ARG A 161 7.09 14.95 -1.21
N LEU A 162 5.86 15.46 -1.15
CA LEU A 162 4.63 14.71 -1.01
C LEU A 162 3.50 15.41 -1.76
N GLU A 163 2.38 14.72 -1.92
CA GLU A 163 1.18 15.27 -2.56
C GLU A 163 0.12 15.60 -1.50
N ALA A 164 -0.22 16.89 -1.35
CA ALA A 164 -1.26 17.32 -0.43
C ALA A 164 -2.59 16.66 -0.78
N SER A 165 -3.11 15.88 0.17
CA SER A 165 -4.25 15.00 -0.05
C SER A 165 -5.16 14.94 1.17
N ALA A 166 -6.45 14.79 0.94
CA ALA A 166 -7.44 14.50 1.98
C ALA A 166 -7.77 13.01 1.99
N PRO A 167 -7.74 12.32 3.14
CA PRO A 167 -8.19 10.94 3.21
C PRO A 167 -9.72 10.90 3.08
N VAL A 168 -10.22 9.98 2.26
CA VAL A 168 -11.67 9.73 2.09
C VAL A 168 -12.10 8.40 2.70
N ALA A 169 -11.16 7.46 2.89
CA ALA A 169 -11.39 6.18 3.53
C ALA A 169 -10.09 5.61 4.11
N GLY A 170 -10.23 4.62 5.00
CA GLY A 170 -9.12 3.87 5.57
C GLY A 170 -8.34 4.59 6.66
N ASP A 171 -7.15 4.07 6.93
CA ASP A 171 -6.28 4.49 8.02
C ASP A 171 -5.06 5.23 7.48
N VAL A 172 -4.86 6.46 7.93
CA VAL A 172 -3.65 7.24 7.67
C VAL A 172 -2.55 6.75 8.61
N LEU A 173 -1.64 5.93 8.11
CA LEU A 173 -0.60 5.28 8.92
C LEU A 173 0.64 6.15 9.11
N MET A 174 0.95 6.97 8.11
CA MET A 174 2.08 7.90 8.15
C MET A 174 1.66 9.27 7.64
N THR A 175 2.28 10.32 8.17
CA THR A 175 2.14 11.71 7.74
C THR A 175 3.50 12.34 7.45
N GLY A 176 3.49 13.48 6.77
CA GLY A 176 4.68 14.26 6.45
C GLY A 176 4.37 15.72 6.13
N GLY A 177 5.41 16.50 5.86
CA GLY A 177 5.30 17.92 5.51
C GLY A 177 4.89 18.83 6.69
N PRO A 178 4.83 20.14 6.44
CA PRO A 178 4.52 21.15 7.46
C PRO A 178 3.12 20.99 8.08
N ASP A 179 2.13 20.55 7.31
CA ASP A 179 0.74 20.42 7.77
C ASP A 179 0.35 18.98 8.18
N ASN A 180 1.32 18.07 8.35
CA ASN A 180 1.07 16.65 8.61
C ASN A 180 0.15 16.00 7.57
N TRP A 181 0.40 16.30 6.28
CA TRP A 181 -0.30 15.68 5.17
C TRP A 181 -0.19 14.15 5.23
N PRO A 182 -1.26 13.41 4.86
CA PRO A 182 -1.20 11.96 4.75
C PRO A 182 -0.06 11.55 3.82
N LEU A 183 0.69 10.52 4.22
CA LEU A 183 1.82 10.00 3.46
C LEU A 183 1.60 8.55 3.04
N LEU A 184 1.12 7.70 3.96
CA LEU A 184 0.73 6.32 3.68
C LEU A 184 -0.67 6.08 4.21
N VAL A 185 -1.59 5.73 3.32
CA VAL A 185 -3.00 5.43 3.64
C VAL A 185 -3.33 4.02 3.21
N LEU A 186 -3.90 3.22 4.10
CA LEU A 186 -4.36 1.86 3.80
C LEU A 186 -5.86 1.75 4.07
N ALA A 187 -6.62 1.22 3.11
CA ALA A 187 -8.06 1.05 3.22
C ALA A 187 -8.49 -0.36 2.85
N SER A 188 -9.39 -0.94 3.63
CA SER A 188 -10.17 -2.10 3.19
C SER A 188 -11.41 -1.58 2.50
N GLU A 189 -11.50 -1.77 1.18
CA GLU A 189 -12.56 -1.19 0.36
C GLU A 189 -13.44 -2.28 -0.23
N ALA A 190 -14.72 -2.27 0.13
CA ALA A 190 -15.63 -3.39 -0.09
C ALA A 190 -14.99 -4.72 0.35
N LYS A 191 -14.62 -5.60 -0.60
CA LYS A 191 -13.92 -6.86 -0.33
C LYS A 191 -12.42 -6.79 -0.59
N GLY A 192 -11.91 -5.72 -1.18
CA GLY A 192 -10.51 -5.54 -1.56
C GLY A 192 -9.68 -4.82 -0.50
N ARG A 193 -8.42 -4.57 -0.86
CA ARG A 193 -7.48 -3.73 -0.09
C ARG A 193 -6.78 -2.75 -1.02
N VAL A 194 -6.68 -1.51 -0.58
CA VAL A 194 -6.02 -0.44 -1.31
C VAL A 194 -4.98 0.23 -0.42
N GLY A 195 -3.79 0.42 -0.96
CA GLY A 195 -2.72 1.17 -0.33
C GLY A 195 -2.36 2.36 -1.21
N MET A 196 -2.11 3.50 -0.59
CA MET A 196 -1.72 4.70 -1.30
C MET A 196 -0.53 5.36 -0.61
N LEU A 197 0.56 5.53 -1.36
CA LEU A 197 1.75 6.26 -0.94
C LEU A 197 1.77 7.62 -1.64
N LEU A 198 1.60 8.68 -0.87
CA LEU A 198 1.39 10.06 -1.32
C LEU A 198 2.72 10.80 -1.50
N SER A 199 3.72 10.09 -2.03
CA SER A 199 5.04 10.60 -2.35
C SER A 199 5.74 9.64 -3.29
N ASP A 200 6.47 10.19 -4.26
CA ASP A 200 7.32 9.47 -5.18
C ASP A 200 8.71 9.16 -4.60
N GLN A 201 8.98 9.54 -3.35
CA GLN A 201 10.35 9.60 -2.80
C GLN A 201 10.74 8.43 -1.90
N LEU A 202 9.96 7.34 -1.84
CA LEU A 202 10.33 6.13 -1.10
C LEU A 202 11.73 5.62 -1.47
N TRP A 203 12.13 5.82 -2.72
CA TRP A 203 13.45 5.41 -3.22
C TRP A 203 14.61 6.09 -2.48
N LEU A 204 14.41 7.25 -1.85
CA LEU A 204 15.46 7.91 -1.04
C LEU A 204 15.97 6.98 0.05
N TRP A 205 15.08 6.24 0.70
CA TRP A 205 15.40 5.24 1.71
C TRP A 205 16.12 4.00 1.18
N THR A 206 16.21 3.84 -0.14
CA THR A 206 16.98 2.73 -0.75
C THR A 206 18.39 3.13 -1.18
N LYS A 207 18.77 4.41 -1.03
CA LYS A 207 20.10 4.92 -1.43
C LYS A 207 21.21 4.56 -0.44
N GLY A 208 20.88 4.23 0.81
CA GLY A 208 21.84 4.07 1.90
C GLY A 208 22.44 5.41 2.38
N GLY A 209 23.38 5.34 3.32
CA GLY A 209 24.04 6.53 3.87
C GLY A 209 23.11 7.37 4.76
N SER A 210 23.16 8.70 4.62
CA SER A 210 22.36 9.63 5.44
C SER A 210 20.86 9.60 5.13
N HIS A 211 20.47 8.98 4.03
CA HIS A 211 19.07 8.82 3.63
C HIS A 211 18.60 7.37 3.82
N ASP A 212 19.38 6.50 4.47
CA ASP A 212 18.96 5.12 4.71
C ASP A 212 17.68 5.07 5.55
N GLY A 213 16.81 4.14 5.23
CA GLY A 213 15.52 4.03 5.89
C GLY A 213 14.81 2.72 5.60
N PRO A 214 13.66 2.47 6.25
CA PRO A 214 13.01 1.17 6.22
C PRO A 214 12.20 0.92 4.93
N ALA A 215 12.63 1.42 3.77
CA ALA A 215 11.89 1.30 2.52
C ALA A 215 11.49 -0.14 2.19
N LEU A 216 12.45 -1.07 2.11
CA LEU A 216 12.14 -2.46 1.74
C LEU A 216 11.31 -3.19 2.81
N PRO A 217 11.64 -3.13 4.12
CA PRO A 217 10.81 -3.73 5.16
C PRO A 217 9.38 -3.17 5.21
N LEU A 218 9.20 -1.86 5.06
CA LEU A 218 7.88 -1.22 5.05
C LEU A 218 7.09 -1.62 3.81
N LEU A 219 7.70 -1.52 2.62
CA LEU A 219 7.03 -1.84 1.37
C LEU A 219 6.61 -3.32 1.30
N ARG A 220 7.45 -4.23 1.80
CA ARG A 220 7.10 -5.65 1.94
C ARG A 220 5.84 -5.82 2.79
N ARG A 221 5.76 -5.15 3.94
CA ARG A 221 4.59 -5.23 4.81
C ARG A 221 3.35 -4.62 4.18
N VAL A 222 3.47 -3.51 3.44
CA VAL A 222 2.34 -2.96 2.68
C VAL A 222 1.81 -4.00 1.69
N VAL A 223 2.70 -4.61 0.90
CA VAL A 223 2.35 -5.64 -0.08
C VAL A 223 1.71 -6.86 0.59
N HIS A 224 2.30 -7.39 1.65
CA HIS A 224 1.77 -8.53 2.40
C HIS A 224 0.41 -8.21 3.04
N TRP A 225 0.20 -7.00 3.53
CA TRP A 225 -1.10 -6.55 4.03
C TRP A 225 -2.13 -6.50 2.91
N LEU A 226 -1.77 -5.94 1.75
CA LEU A 226 -2.63 -5.90 0.56
C LEU A 226 -3.05 -7.31 0.12
N LEU A 227 -2.12 -8.28 0.22
CA LEU A 227 -2.35 -9.69 -0.08
C LEU A 227 -3.06 -10.49 1.03
N ARG A 228 -3.46 -9.84 2.13
CA ARG A 228 -4.15 -10.49 3.26
C ARG A 228 -3.34 -11.57 3.96
N GLU A 229 -2.04 -11.32 4.14
CA GLU A 229 -1.25 -12.20 4.98
C GLU A 229 -1.75 -12.18 6.44
N PRO A 230 -2.04 -13.34 7.05
CA PRO A 230 -2.60 -13.42 8.40
C PRO A 230 -1.78 -12.67 9.46
N ALA A 231 -0.46 -12.64 9.30
CA ALA A 231 0.45 -11.97 10.23
C ALA A 231 0.27 -10.43 10.23
N LEU A 232 -0.33 -9.86 9.19
CA LEU A 232 -0.57 -8.42 9.08
C LEU A 232 -2.05 -8.06 9.18
N GLU A 233 -2.92 -8.96 9.64
CA GLU A 233 -4.32 -8.62 9.89
C GLU A 233 -4.44 -7.58 11.01
N PRO A 234 -5.07 -6.40 10.77
CA PRO A 234 -5.15 -5.34 11.78
C PRO A 234 -5.98 -5.73 13.02
N GLU A 235 -6.91 -6.66 12.83
CA GLU A 235 -7.79 -7.18 13.86
C GLU A 235 -7.63 -8.70 13.93
N PHE A 236 -6.94 -9.17 14.96
CA PHE A 236 -6.61 -10.58 15.13
C PHE A 236 -6.78 -11.02 16.58
N LEU A 237 -7.31 -12.21 16.80
CA LEU A 237 -7.37 -12.88 18.11
C LEU A 237 -6.93 -14.33 17.91
N ALA A 238 -5.88 -14.74 18.61
CA ALA A 238 -5.42 -16.12 18.61
C ALA A 238 -5.19 -16.65 20.00
N ALA A 239 -5.30 -17.96 20.09
CA ALA A 239 -5.05 -18.77 21.27
C ALA A 239 -4.08 -19.89 20.87
N LYS A 240 -3.05 -20.14 21.68
CA LYS A 240 -2.11 -21.23 21.49
C LYS A 240 -1.84 -21.92 22.81
N ILE A 241 -1.89 -23.25 22.81
CA ILE A 241 -1.51 -24.08 23.95
C ILE A 241 -0.06 -24.55 23.76
N SER A 242 0.80 -24.29 24.74
CA SER A 242 2.17 -24.83 24.80
C SER A 242 2.51 -25.15 26.25
N ASP A 243 3.14 -26.30 26.50
CA ASP A 243 3.64 -26.68 27.83
C ASP A 243 2.58 -26.64 28.94
N GLY A 244 1.32 -26.90 28.59
CA GLY A 244 0.19 -26.87 29.52
C GLY A 244 -0.40 -25.48 29.78
N HIS A 245 0.13 -24.43 29.14
CA HIS A 245 -0.35 -23.05 29.26
C HIS A 245 -1.10 -22.61 28.01
N LEU A 246 -2.18 -21.85 28.19
CA LEU A 246 -2.95 -21.23 27.12
C LEU A 246 -2.55 -19.75 27.00
N GLY A 247 -1.76 -19.43 25.97
CA GLY A 247 -1.45 -18.06 25.60
C GLY A 247 -2.51 -17.48 24.65
N ILE A 248 -2.99 -16.27 24.93
CA ILE A 248 -3.92 -15.51 24.09
C ILE A 248 -3.23 -14.22 23.63
N ILE A 249 -3.34 -13.91 22.34
CA ILE A 249 -2.87 -12.67 21.74
C ILE A 249 -4.02 -12.01 21.00
N ARG A 250 -4.22 -10.71 21.25
CA ARG A 250 -5.19 -9.84 20.61
C ARG A 250 -4.48 -8.65 20.00
N GLN A 251 -4.60 -8.47 18.68
CA GLN A 251 -4.16 -7.27 17.96
C GLN A 251 -5.35 -6.45 17.52
N THR A 252 -5.36 -5.15 17.78
CA THR A 252 -6.43 -4.22 17.39
C THR A 252 -5.91 -2.82 17.09
N LEU A 253 -6.57 -2.14 16.16
CA LEU A 253 -6.34 -0.72 15.85
C LEU A 253 -7.09 0.22 16.80
N ALA A 254 -8.01 -0.29 17.62
CA ALA A 254 -8.76 0.50 18.58
C ALA A 254 -7.80 1.24 19.54
N ALA A 255 -8.12 2.51 19.84
CA ALA A 255 -7.34 3.29 20.79
C ALA A 255 -7.58 2.87 22.25
N THR A 256 -8.70 2.21 22.50
CA THR A 256 -9.11 1.71 23.82
C THR A 256 -8.71 0.26 24.00
N SER A 257 -8.39 -0.12 25.23
CA SER A 257 -8.15 -1.52 25.60
C SER A 257 -9.34 -2.40 25.19
N PRO A 258 -9.10 -3.59 24.62
CA PRO A 258 -10.17 -4.52 24.25
C PRO A 258 -10.86 -5.18 25.45
N GLY A 259 -10.36 -4.96 26.67
CA GLY A 259 -10.85 -5.63 27.87
C GLY A 259 -10.31 -7.06 28.01
N PRO A 260 -10.84 -7.84 28.97
CA PRO A 260 -10.43 -9.23 29.17
C PRO A 260 -10.96 -10.16 28.06
N ALA A 261 -10.27 -11.27 27.84
CA ALA A 261 -10.75 -12.37 27.02
C ALA A 261 -11.66 -13.30 27.84
N THR A 262 -12.64 -13.93 27.17
CA THR A 262 -13.44 -15.01 27.76
C THR A 262 -13.00 -16.35 27.18
N VAL A 263 -12.49 -17.23 28.03
CA VAL A 263 -12.08 -18.59 27.68
C VAL A 263 -13.18 -19.55 28.12
N THR A 264 -13.68 -20.37 27.21
CA THR A 264 -14.66 -21.42 27.55
C THR A 264 -13.97 -22.77 27.53
N SER A 265 -13.91 -23.45 28.68
CA SER A 265 -13.34 -24.79 28.79
C SER A 265 -14.25 -25.86 28.16
N PRO A 266 -13.74 -27.07 27.88
CA PRO A 266 -14.53 -28.14 27.26
C PRO A 266 -15.76 -28.60 28.06
N ASP A 267 -15.76 -28.38 29.38
CA ASP A 267 -16.88 -28.64 30.29
C ASP A 267 -17.90 -27.47 30.36
N GLY A 268 -17.67 -26.39 29.60
CA GLY A 268 -18.57 -25.25 29.48
C GLY A 268 -18.33 -24.13 30.51
N HIS A 269 -17.36 -24.26 31.40
CA HIS A 269 -17.02 -23.17 32.33
C HIS A 269 -16.33 -22.00 31.61
N ALA A 270 -16.76 -20.78 31.92
CA ALA A 270 -16.17 -19.55 31.38
C ALA A 270 -15.17 -18.96 32.37
N ILE A 271 -13.95 -18.69 31.89
CA ILE A 271 -12.87 -18.06 32.63
C ILE A 271 -12.60 -16.70 31.99
N THR A 272 -12.61 -15.64 32.80
CA THR A 272 -12.24 -14.29 32.37
C THR A 272 -10.74 -14.12 32.53
N LEU A 273 -10.02 -13.92 31.42
CA LEU A 273 -8.58 -13.73 31.40
C LEU A 273 -8.24 -12.25 31.10
N PRO A 274 -7.65 -11.51 32.06
CA PRO A 274 -7.17 -10.16 31.81
C PRO A 274 -6.09 -10.15 30.71
N LEU A 275 -6.26 -9.28 29.71
CA LEU A 275 -5.24 -9.03 28.69
C LEU A 275 -4.43 -7.78 29.05
N GLN A 276 -3.12 -7.90 29.03
CA GLN A 276 -2.19 -6.80 29.26
C GLN A 276 -1.59 -6.33 27.93
N GLN A 277 -1.41 -5.03 27.80
CA GLN A 277 -0.81 -4.47 26.59
C GLN A 277 0.69 -4.75 26.55
N THR A 278 1.15 -5.43 25.51
CA THR A 278 2.57 -5.77 25.30
C THR A 278 3.24 -4.88 24.25
N ALA A 279 2.46 -4.32 23.32
CA ALA A 279 2.88 -3.30 22.36
C ALA A 279 1.68 -2.41 22.00
N PRO A 280 1.87 -1.26 21.32
CA PRO A 280 0.74 -0.48 20.79
C PRO A 280 -0.21 -1.37 19.98
N GLY A 281 -1.47 -1.47 20.41
CA GLY A 281 -2.49 -2.30 19.74
C GLY A 281 -2.35 -3.81 19.96
N VAL A 282 -1.34 -4.31 20.68
CA VAL A 282 -1.15 -5.73 20.96
C VAL A 282 -1.32 -6.01 22.45
N TYR A 283 -2.20 -6.95 22.75
CA TYR A 283 -2.56 -7.36 24.10
C TYR A 283 -2.36 -8.87 24.24
N ALA A 284 -1.81 -9.32 25.35
CA ALA A 284 -1.59 -10.73 25.62
C ALA A 284 -2.02 -11.11 27.04
N GLY A 285 -2.40 -12.37 27.20
CA GLY A 285 -2.72 -12.97 28.50
C GLY A 285 -2.38 -14.46 28.46
N GLU A 286 -2.20 -15.07 29.62
CA GLU A 286 -1.85 -16.48 29.75
C GLU A 286 -2.63 -17.12 30.90
N LEU A 287 -3.09 -18.36 30.68
CA LEU A 287 -3.76 -19.21 31.66
C LEU A 287 -2.93 -20.48 31.89
#